data_AF-A0A6C0LLC0-F1
#
_entry.id   AF-A0A6C0LLC0-F1
#
_cell.length_a   1.000
_cell.length_b   1.000
_cell.length_c   1.000
_cell.angle_alpha   90.00
_cell.angle_beta   90.00
_cell.angle_gamma   90.00
#
_symmetry.space_group_name_H-M   'P 1'
#
loop_
_entity.id
_entity.type
_entity.pdbx_description
1 polymer ?
#
loop_
_entity_poly.entity_id
_entity_poly.type
_entity_poly.pdbx_seq_one_letter_code
_entity_poly.pdbx_strand_id
1 'polypeptide(L)' 'RRREQFTLDKAKIYKITNTKDDTYYIGSTKHVHIDCRLIFHKQHARKEINMPFHRYINKNVGWDNVKMKKN' A
#
# COMPACT_ATOMS: atom_id res chain seq x y z
N ARG A 1 -15.63 5.08 27.62
CA ARG A 1 -14.77 4.63 26.50
C ARG A 1 -15.62 3.78 25.55
N ARG A 2 -16.11 4.34 24.45
CA ARG A 2 -16.97 3.64 23.48
C ARG A 2 -16.09 2.68 22.69
N ARG A 3 -16.29 1.36 22.81
CA ARG A 3 -15.66 0.37 21.92
C ARG A 3 -16.30 0.54 20.56
N GLU A 4 -15.59 1.20 19.63
CA GLU A 4 -16.03 1.23 18.25
C GLU A 4 -15.93 -0.19 17.69
N GLN A 5 -17.09 -0.77 17.41
CA GLN A 5 -17.20 -2.04 16.71
C GLN A 5 -16.69 -1.81 15.29
N PHE A 6 -15.51 -2.36 14.97
CA PHE A 6 -14.93 -2.27 13.64
C PHE A 6 -15.76 -3.10 12.66
N THR A 7 -16.76 -2.50 12.02
CA THR A 7 -17.44 -3.12 10.89
C THR A 7 -16.45 -3.28 9.72
N LEU A 8 -16.38 -4.50 9.17
CA LEU A 8 -15.58 -4.85 7.99
C LEU A 8 -15.99 -4.03 6.74
N ASP A 9 -17.16 -3.38 6.77
CA ASP A 9 -17.76 -2.60 5.67
C ASP A 9 -16.93 -1.40 5.17
N LYS A 10 -15.86 -1.01 5.88
CA LYS A 10 -14.99 0.10 5.47
C LYS A 10 -13.63 -0.33 4.92
N ALA A 11 -13.35 -1.63 4.85
CA ALA A 11 -12.09 -2.12 4.28
C ALA A 11 -12.09 -1.92 2.76
N LYS A 12 -11.15 -1.13 2.25
CA LYS A 12 -10.96 -0.90 0.81
C LYS A 12 -9.78 -1.72 0.32
N ILE A 13 -9.97 -2.43 -0.79
CA ILE A 13 -8.91 -3.17 -1.48
C ILE A 13 -8.23 -2.25 -2.48
N TYR A 14 -6.92 -2.40 -2.62
CA TYR A 14 -6.13 -1.63 -3.58
C TYR A 14 -5.06 -2.49 -4.24
N LYS A 15 -4.67 -2.06 -5.43
CA LYS A 15 -3.58 -2.64 -6.22
C LYS A 15 -2.50 -1.59 -6.39
N ILE A 16 -1.25 -1.95 -6.11
CA ILE A 16 -0.07 -1.20 -6.50
C ILE A 16 0.59 -1.95 -7.65
N THR A 17 0.76 -1.29 -8.78
CA THR A 17 1.37 -1.86 -9.98
C THR A 17 2.72 -1.18 -10.24
N ASN A 18 3.75 -1.98 -10.51
CA ASN A 18 5.01 -1.51 -11.09
C ASN A 18 4.78 -1.13 -12.56
N THR A 19 5.12 0.09 -12.95
CA THR A 19 4.91 0.58 -14.31
C THR A 19 5.93 0.07 -15.33
N LYS A 20 6.95 -0.68 -14.90
CA LYS A 20 8.01 -1.22 -15.79
C LYS A 20 7.75 -2.65 -16.26
N ASP A 21 7.13 -3.48 -15.41
CA ASP A 21 6.96 -4.92 -15.66
C ASP A 21 5.55 -5.43 -15.30
N ASP A 22 4.62 -4.54 -14.97
CA ASP A 22 3.24 -4.83 -14.56
C ASP A 22 3.08 -5.77 -13.36
N THR A 23 4.16 -6.06 -12.64
CA THR A 23 4.08 -6.78 -11.36
C THR A 23 3.27 -5.97 -10.36
N TYR A 24 2.52 -6.67 -9.50
CA TYR A 24 1.58 -6.00 -8.63
C TYR A 24 1.52 -6.54 -7.21
N TYR A 25 1.13 -5.66 -6.31
CA TYR A 25 0.87 -5.93 -4.91
C TYR A 25 -0.59 -5.59 -4.61
N ILE A 26 -1.30 -6.51 -3.96
CA ILE A 26 -2.67 -6.29 -3.49
C ILE A 26 -2.65 -6.13 -1.98
N GLY A 27 -3.32 -5.09 -1.50
CA GLY A 27 -3.47 -4.84 -0.08
C GLY A 27 -4.87 -4.36 0.26
N SER A 28 -5.16 -4.35 1.56
CA SER A 28 -6.39 -3.76 2.10
C SER A 28 -6.05 -2.63 3.07
N THR A 29 -6.90 -1.62 3.13
CA THR A 29 -6.77 -0.51 4.09
C THR A 29 -8.11 -0.22 4.73
N LYS A 30 -8.08 0.12 6.02
CA LYS A 30 -9.23 0.70 6.73
C LYS A 30 -9.32 2.23 6.53
N HIS A 31 -8.34 2.83 5.86
CA HIS A 31 -8.31 4.27 5.61
C HIS A 31 -9.36 4.67 4.58
N VAL A 32 -9.99 5.83 4.84
CA VAL A 32 -10.96 6.44 3.93
C VAL A 32 -10.30 6.82 2.60
N HIS A 33 -9.06 7.32 2.64
CA HIS A 33 -8.32 7.78 1.46
C HIS A 33 -7.20 6.82 1.08
N ILE A 34 -7.24 6.37 -0.17
CA ILE A 34 -6.27 5.43 -0.74
C ILE A 34 -4.90 6.09 -0.96
N ASP A 35 -4.89 7.39 -1.29
CA ASP A 35 -3.65 8.14 -1.53
C ASP A 35 -2.80 8.26 -0.27
N CYS A 36 -3.45 8.46 0.89
CA CYS A 36 -2.78 8.43 2.19
C CYS A 36 -2.08 7.08 2.44
N ARG A 37 -2.62 5.98 1.90
CA ARG A 37 -2.01 4.65 2.05
C ARG A 37 -0.75 4.50 1.22
N LEU A 38 -0.66 5.11 0.04
CA LEU A 38 0.57 5.11 -0.74
C LEU A 38 1.69 5.88 -0.03
N ILE A 39 1.36 7.05 0.54
CA ILE A 39 2.30 7.85 1.34
C ILE A 39 2.79 7.04 2.54
N PHE A 40 1.87 6.36 3.24
CA PHE A 40 2.20 5.46 4.34
C PHE A 40 3.19 4.37 3.91
N HIS A 41 2.98 3.71 2.77
CA HIS A 41 3.93 2.73 2.24
C HIS A 41 5.30 3.33 1.97
N LYS A 42 5.38 4.51 1.34
CA LYS A 42 6.66 5.20 1.07
C LYS A 42 7.41 5.54 2.36
N GLN A 43 6.70 5.99 3.39
CA GLN A 43 7.30 6.32 4.69
C GLN A 43 7.73 5.06 5.46
N HIS A 44 6.88 4.03 5.52
CA HIS A 44 7.22 2.78 6.18
C HIS A 44 8.36 2.05 5.47
N ALA A 45 8.43 2.08 4.14
CA ALA A 45 9.51 1.44 3.41
C ALA A 45 10.91 1.99 3.73
N ARG A 46 11.00 3.21 4.28
CA ARG A 46 12.25 3.81 4.80
C ARG A 46 12.61 3.31 6.19
N LYS A 47 11.63 2.90 7.00
CA LYS A 47 11.79 2.48 8.40
C LYS A 47 11.82 0.96 8.57
N GLU A 48 11.05 0.23 7.76
CA GLU A 48 10.78 -1.19 7.87
C GLU A 48 11.13 -1.91 6.56
N ILE A 49 12.42 -2.07 6.29
CA ILE A 49 12.96 -2.70 5.06
C ILE A 49 12.65 -4.21 4.97
N ASN A 50 12.06 -4.80 6.01
CA ASN A 50 11.80 -6.24 6.08
C ASN A 50 10.54 -6.70 5.37
N MET A 51 9.62 -5.81 4.99
CA MET A 51 8.45 -6.22 4.20
C MET A 51 8.89 -6.59 2.77
N PRO A 52 8.57 -7.79 2.25
CA PRO A 52 9.03 -8.24 0.93
C PRO A 52 8.67 -7.27 -0.20
N PHE A 53 7.45 -6.71 -0.16
CA PHE A 53 7.00 -5.69 -1.11
C PHE A 53 7.87 -4.43 -1.06
N HIS A 54 8.12 -3.87 0.13
CA HIS A 54 8.97 -2.69 0.28
C HIS A 54 10.40 -2.95 -0.20
N ARG A 55 10.95 -4.12 0.12
CA ARG A 55 12.29 -4.53 -0.32
C ARG A 55 12.37 -4.64 -1.84
N TYR A 56 11.37 -5.28 -2.47
CA TYR A 56 11.30 -5.42 -3.92
C TYR A 56 11.23 -4.05 -4.60
N ILE A 57 10.35 -3.16 -4.13
CA ILE A 57 10.24 -1.80 -4.68
C ILE A 57 11.54 -1.02 -4.50
N ASN A 58 12.14 -1.02 -3.30
CA ASN A 58 13.38 -0.30 -3.03
C ASN A 58 14.56 -0.78 -3.88
N LYS A 59 14.67 -2.11 -4.11
CA LYS A 59 15.83 -2.70 -4.78
C LYS A 59 15.72 -2.73 -6.30
N ASN A 60 14.52 -2.94 -6.84
CA ASN A 60 14.34 -3.27 -8.26
C ASN A 60 13.50 -2.25 -9.05
N VAL A 61 12.59 -1.52 -8.40
CA VAL A 61 11.56 -0.73 -9.10
C VAL A 61 11.77 0.77 -8.93
N GLY A 62 11.93 1.23 -7.69
CA GLY A 62 11.86 2.64 -7.30
C GLY A 62 10.42 3.12 -7.09
N TRP A 63 10.19 3.92 -6.05
CA TRP A 63 8.86 4.43 -5.66
C TRP A 63 8.23 5.45 -6.63
N ASP A 64 8.98 5.87 -7.65
CA ASP A 64 8.48 6.73 -8.73
C ASP A 64 7.86 5.90 -9.87
N ASN A 65 8.15 4.60 -9.93
CA ASN A 65 7.64 3.66 -10.93
C ASN A 65 6.47 2.81 -10.40
N VAL A 66 5.70 3.32 -9.44
CA VAL A 66 4.53 2.62 -8.90
C VAL A 66 3.27 3.44 -9.05
N LYS A 67 2.19 2.78 -9.47
CA LYS A 67 0.84 3.37 -9.54
C LYS A 67 -0.10 2.60 -8.63
N MET A 68 -0.89 3.32 -7.83
CA MET A 68 -1.88 2.71 -6.94
C MET A 68 -3.29 2.96 -7.49
N LYS A 69 -4.11 1.92 -7.56
CA LYS A 69 -5.50 1.99 -8.00
C LYS A 69 -6.40 1.32 -6.97
N LYS A 70 -7.56 1.91 -6.71
CA LYS A 70 -8.63 1.24 -5.98
C LYS A 70 -9.16 0.08 -6.83
N ASN A 71 -9.32 -1.09 -6.21
CA ASN A 71 -9.99 -2.22 -6.86
C ASN A 71 -11.48 -2.22 -6.51
#